data_AF-A0A9P9DLL8-F1
#
_entry.id   AF-A0A9P9DLL8-F1
#
_cell.length_a   1.000
_cell.length_b   1.000
_cell.length_c   1.000
_cell.angle_alpha   90.00
_cell.angle_beta   90.00
_cell.angle_gamma   90.00
#
_symmetry.space_group_name_H-M   'P 1'
#
loop_
_entity.id
_entity.type
_entity.pdbx_description
1 polymer ?
#
loop_
_entity_poly.entity_id
_entity_poly.type
_entity_poly.pdbx_seq_one_letter_code
_entity_poly.pdbx_strand_id
1 'polypeptide(L)'
;MNCIILIAVISVGNSAVYGSSRTLLAVAEQSHAPQIFCYIDRQGQPLAAITLGCMIGLLAFLEDLQQTAVIFTWLLSISSLCMLFTWGSICLCHIRFRKAWAYAAYPLEQLPFRSAVGTTGSWVGLAGFAVILLAQIWIRIWPLHVSTMSPSDRAWHFFLRVMALPFILNFYSAHKWWFRTQFVRAAKMDITTGRRVYRILC
;
A
#
# COMPACT_ATOMS: atom_id res chain seq x y z
N MET A 1 -26.23 20.17 -0.21
CA MET A 1 -24.81 19.79 0.03
C MET A 1 -24.49 18.47 -0.66
N ASN A 2 -24.86 18.30 -1.94
CA ASN A 2 -24.86 16.96 -2.56
C ASN A 2 -24.07 16.94 -3.88
N CYS A 3 -24.25 17.92 -4.78
CA CYS A 3 -23.58 17.92 -6.08
C CYS A 3 -22.04 18.02 -5.96
N ILE A 4 -21.52 18.93 -5.12
CA ILE A 4 -20.07 19.08 -4.91
C ILE A 4 -19.45 17.79 -4.35
N ILE A 5 -20.11 17.14 -3.39
CA ILE A 5 -19.64 15.88 -2.81
C ILE A 5 -19.67 14.77 -3.86
N LEU A 6 -20.73 14.65 -4.64
CA LEU A 6 -20.83 13.66 -5.71
C LEU A 6 -19.73 13.84 -6.76
N ILE A 7 -19.46 15.09 -7.19
CA ILE A 7 -18.37 15.38 -8.13
C ILE A 7 -17.02 15.00 -7.52
N ALA A 8 -16.78 15.32 -6.24
CA ALA A 8 -15.54 14.94 -5.56
C ALA A 8 -15.36 13.42 -5.46
N VAL A 9 -16.42 12.67 -5.14
CA VAL A 9 -16.40 11.20 -5.05
C VAL A 9 -16.16 10.56 -6.42
N ILE A 10 -16.80 11.06 -7.49
CA ILE A 10 -16.56 10.57 -8.86
C ILE A 10 -15.11 10.84 -9.28
N SER A 11 -14.57 12.02 -8.94
CA SER A 11 -13.19 12.39 -9.27
C SER A 11 -12.15 11.50 -8.58
N VAL A 12 -12.32 11.23 -7.28
CA VAL A 12 -11.41 10.32 -6.55
C VAL A 12 -11.57 8.88 -7.04
N GLY A 13 -12.79 8.44 -7.40
CA GLY A 13 -13.04 7.12 -7.98
C GLY A 13 -12.29 6.90 -9.29
N ASN A 14 -12.38 7.86 -10.23
CA ASN A 14 -11.64 7.79 -11.49
C ASN A 14 -10.11 7.75 -11.27
N SER A 15 -9.62 8.59 -10.35
CA SER A 15 -8.18 8.65 -10.02
C SER A 15 -7.69 7.35 -9.37
N ALA A 16 -8.51 6.73 -8.51
CA ALA A 16 -8.17 5.49 -7.83
C ALA A 16 -8.11 4.30 -8.81
N VAL A 17 -9.08 4.17 -9.74
CA VAL A 17 -9.06 3.13 -10.78
C VAL A 17 -7.87 3.30 -11.71
N TYR A 18 -7.60 4.53 -12.14
CA TYR A 18 -6.45 4.83 -12.98
C TYR A 18 -5.11 4.53 -12.27
N GLY A 19 -4.95 4.96 -11.02
CA GLY A 19 -3.73 4.74 -10.24
C GLY A 19 -3.48 3.26 -9.91
N SER A 20 -4.52 2.54 -9.49
CA SER A 20 -4.41 1.12 -9.12
C SER A 20 -4.08 0.24 -10.32
N SER A 21 -4.75 0.45 -11.45
CA SER A 21 -4.54 -0.35 -12.66
C SER A 21 -3.12 -0.22 -13.23
N ARG A 22 -2.56 0.98 -13.26
CA ARG A 22 -1.17 1.22 -13.69
C ARG A 22 -0.14 0.75 -12.69
N THR A 23 -0.43 0.85 -11.39
CA THR A 23 0.45 0.30 -10.36
C THR A 23 0.53 -1.22 -10.50
N LEU A 24 -0.61 -1.89 -10.72
CA LEU A 24 -0.66 -3.33 -10.93
C LEU A 24 0.06 -3.75 -12.23
N LEU A 25 -0.10 -2.99 -13.31
CA LEU A 25 0.65 -3.19 -14.55
C LEU A 25 2.16 -3.11 -14.31
N ALA A 26 2.66 -2.06 -13.64
CA ALA A 26 4.08 -1.88 -13.37
C ALA A 26 4.67 -3.01 -12.50
N VAL A 27 3.89 -3.54 -11.56
CA VAL A 27 4.30 -4.69 -10.74
C VAL A 27 4.30 -5.98 -11.57
N ALA A 28 3.37 -6.13 -12.51
CA ALA A 28 3.32 -7.27 -13.42
C ALA A 28 4.51 -7.28 -14.39
N GLU A 29 4.89 -6.11 -14.93
CA GLU A 29 6.06 -5.95 -15.81
C GLU A 29 7.37 -6.36 -15.10
N GLN A 30 7.45 -6.15 -13.79
CA GLN A 30 8.59 -6.59 -12.97
C GLN A 30 8.52 -8.07 -12.56
N SER A 31 7.61 -8.85 -13.15
CA SER A 31 7.37 -10.27 -12.81
C SER A 31 6.98 -10.50 -11.33
N HIS A 32 6.41 -9.48 -10.69
CA HIS A 32 5.90 -9.54 -9.32
C HIS A 32 4.36 -9.67 -9.25
N ALA A 33 3.69 -9.76 -10.39
CA ALA A 33 2.27 -10.11 -10.50
C ALA A 33 2.03 -11.04 -11.72
N PRO A 34 0.90 -11.77 -11.78
CA PRO A 34 0.60 -12.63 -12.92
C PRO A 34 0.65 -11.87 -14.25
N GLN A 35 1.24 -12.49 -15.28
CA GLN A 35 1.45 -11.86 -16.60
C GLN A 35 0.14 -11.46 -17.30
N ILE A 36 -1.00 -11.98 -16.87
CA ILE A 36 -2.33 -11.57 -17.34
C ILE A 36 -2.53 -10.06 -17.15
N PHE A 37 -1.96 -9.47 -16.10
CA PHE A 37 -2.05 -8.03 -15.84
C PHE A 37 -1.08 -7.17 -16.68
N CYS A 38 -0.16 -7.79 -17.43
CA CYS A 38 0.70 -7.10 -18.39
C CYS A 38 -0.02 -6.81 -19.72
N TYR A 39 -1.23 -7.33 -19.93
CA TYR A 39 -1.96 -7.09 -21.16
C TYR A 39 -2.41 -5.64 -21.27
N ILE A 40 -1.97 -4.97 -22.33
CA ILE A 40 -2.33 -3.59 -22.67
C ILE A 40 -3.17 -3.62 -23.95
N ASP A 41 -4.34 -2.99 -23.92
CA ASP A 41 -5.21 -2.86 -25.09
C ASP A 41 -4.67 -1.84 -26.11
N ARG A 42 -5.23 -1.81 -27.32
CA ARG A 42 -4.88 -0.88 -28.40
C ARG A 42 -4.93 0.59 -28.00
N GLN A 43 -5.75 0.94 -27.00
CA GLN A 43 -5.86 2.30 -26.46
C GLN A 43 -4.84 2.61 -25.35
N GLY A 44 -3.88 1.71 -25.07
CA GLY A 44 -2.88 1.88 -24.03
C GLY A 44 -3.39 1.63 -22.60
N GLN A 45 -4.51 0.91 -22.47
CA GLN A 45 -5.19 0.69 -21.19
C GLN A 45 -4.98 -0.75 -20.69
N PRO A 46 -4.58 -0.96 -19.43
CA PRO A 46 -4.45 -2.30 -18.84
C PRO A 46 -5.83 -2.86 -18.45
N LEU A 47 -6.56 -3.42 -19.42
CA LEU A 47 -7.95 -3.88 -19.24
C LEU A 47 -8.08 -4.90 -18.10
N ALA A 48 -7.19 -5.90 -18.04
CA ALA A 48 -7.25 -6.93 -17.00
C ALA A 48 -7.14 -6.35 -15.58
N ALA A 49 -6.29 -5.32 -15.40
CA ALA A 49 -6.13 -4.64 -14.12
C ALA A 49 -7.33 -3.74 -13.78
N ILE A 50 -7.91 -3.07 -14.77
CA ILE A 50 -9.13 -2.26 -14.61
C ILE A 50 -10.30 -3.17 -14.21
N THR A 51 -10.51 -4.28 -14.92
CA THR A 51 -11.58 -5.23 -14.60
C THR A 51 -11.44 -5.77 -13.19
N LEU A 52 -10.23 -6.12 -12.74
CA LEU A 52 -10.00 -6.54 -11.36
C LEU A 52 -10.39 -5.43 -10.36
N GLY A 53 -9.97 -4.18 -10.62
CA GLY A 53 -10.32 -3.03 -9.80
C GLY A 53 -11.83 -2.80 -9.71
N CYS A 54 -12.54 -2.91 -10.84
CA CYS A 54 -14.00 -2.82 -10.88
C CYS A 54 -14.67 -3.97 -10.12
N MET A 55 -14.19 -5.21 -10.26
CA MET A 55 -14.72 -6.38 -9.54
C MET A 55 -14.58 -6.22 -8.03
N ILE A 56 -13.46 -5.69 -7.54
CA ILE A 56 -13.29 -5.36 -6.11
C ILE A 56 -14.19 -4.18 -5.73
N GLY A 57 -14.32 -3.18 -6.61
CA GLY A 57 -15.23 -2.05 -6.42
C GLY A 57 -16.69 -2.47 -6.27
N LEU A 58 -17.12 -3.58 -6.90
CA LEU A 58 -18.47 -4.12 -6.71
C LEU A 58 -18.76 -4.54 -5.26
N LEU A 59 -17.72 -4.82 -4.45
CA LEU A 59 -17.90 -5.10 -3.02
C LEU A 59 -18.48 -3.91 -2.26
N ALA A 60 -18.37 -2.69 -2.79
CA ALA A 60 -19.02 -1.51 -2.20
C ALA A 60 -20.56 -1.64 -2.24
N PHE A 61 -21.15 -2.35 -3.20
CA PHE A 61 -22.60 -2.57 -3.26
C PHE A 61 -23.12 -3.51 -2.17
N LEU A 62 -22.24 -4.23 -1.46
CA LEU A 62 -22.64 -5.02 -0.29
C LEU A 62 -23.13 -4.12 0.86
N GLU A 63 -22.82 -2.81 0.83
CA GLU A 63 -23.30 -1.83 1.81
C GLU A 63 -24.83 -1.67 1.82
N ASP A 64 -25.52 -1.99 0.71
CA ASP A 64 -26.99 -1.91 0.60
C ASP A 64 -27.72 -3.00 1.40
N LEU A 65 -26.99 -4.02 1.88
CA LEU A 65 -27.54 -5.02 2.80
C LEU A 65 -27.78 -4.40 4.18
N GLN A 66 -28.66 -5.00 4.99
CA GLN A 66 -29.08 -4.54 6.34
C GLN A 66 -27.95 -4.26 7.36
N GLN A 67 -26.67 -4.40 6.98
CA GLN A 67 -25.47 -4.17 7.80
C GLN A 67 -24.46 -3.19 7.16
N THR A 68 -24.93 -2.14 6.48
CA THR A 68 -24.17 -1.02 5.89
C THR A 68 -22.93 -0.60 6.71
N ALA A 69 -23.14 -0.26 7.99
CA ALA A 69 -22.08 0.29 8.84
C ALA A 69 -20.95 -0.71 9.11
N VAL A 70 -21.24 -2.01 9.13
CA VAL A 70 -20.26 -3.06 9.43
C VAL A 70 -19.32 -3.26 8.24
N ILE A 71 -19.89 -3.37 7.03
CA ILE A 71 -19.15 -3.61 5.79
C ILE A 71 -18.26 -2.41 5.47
N PHE A 72 -18.81 -1.20 5.59
CA PHE A 72 -18.05 0.03 5.41
C PHE A 72 -16.88 0.13 6.41
N THR A 73 -17.12 -0.18 7.69
CA THR A 73 -16.06 -0.19 8.72
C THR A 73 -14.95 -1.19 8.40
N TRP A 74 -15.29 -2.35 7.86
CA TRP A 74 -14.32 -3.37 7.45
C TRP A 74 -13.46 -2.92 6.27
N LEU A 75 -14.09 -2.40 5.20
CA LEU A 75 -13.40 -1.89 4.00
C LEU A 75 -12.46 -0.72 4.36
N LEU A 76 -12.94 0.22 5.19
CA LEU A 76 -12.11 1.30 5.71
C LEU A 76 -10.92 0.78 6.52
N SER A 77 -11.16 -0.20 7.41
CA SER A 77 -10.11 -0.77 8.25
C SER A 77 -9.00 -1.45 7.44
N ILE A 78 -9.36 -2.15 6.36
CA ILE A 78 -8.38 -2.74 5.43
C ILE A 78 -7.60 -1.63 4.70
N SER A 79 -8.31 -0.66 4.13
CA SER A 79 -7.69 0.43 3.36
C SER A 79 -6.69 1.24 4.18
N SER A 80 -7.05 1.65 5.40
CA SER A 80 -6.15 2.39 6.29
C SER A 80 -4.91 1.58 6.67
N LEU A 81 -5.06 0.28 6.93
CA LEU A 81 -3.94 -0.58 7.28
C LEU A 81 -3.00 -0.80 6.08
N CYS A 82 -3.55 -0.99 4.88
CA CYS A 82 -2.77 -1.05 3.64
C CYS A 82 -1.96 0.23 3.43
N MET A 83 -2.55 1.41 3.66
CA MET A 83 -1.84 2.68 3.54
C MET A 83 -0.64 2.78 4.50
N LEU A 84 -0.80 2.36 5.77
CA LEU A 84 0.30 2.33 6.74
C LEU A 84 1.45 1.43 6.28
N PHE A 85 1.13 0.24 5.77
CA PHE A 85 2.15 -0.67 5.22
C PHE A 85 2.82 -0.10 3.97
N THR A 86 2.07 0.52 3.06
CA THR A 86 2.62 1.14 1.86
C THR A 86 3.64 2.22 2.23
N TRP A 87 3.28 3.20 3.05
CA TRP A 87 4.21 4.27 3.44
C TRP A 87 5.37 3.76 4.29
N GLY A 88 5.12 2.84 5.22
CA GLY A 88 6.17 2.19 5.99
C GLY A 88 7.18 1.46 5.10
N SER A 89 6.70 0.76 4.06
CA SER A 89 7.55 0.07 3.10
C SER A 89 8.37 1.05 2.25
N ILE A 90 7.79 2.19 1.85
CA ILE A 90 8.51 3.26 1.13
C ILE A 90 9.67 3.78 1.99
N CYS A 91 9.43 4.07 3.28
CA CYS A 91 10.49 4.51 4.20
C CYS A 91 11.60 3.47 4.32
N LEU A 92 11.24 2.20 4.48
CA LEU A 92 12.20 1.10 4.55
C LEU A 92 13.01 0.94 3.25
N CYS A 93 12.35 1.00 2.10
CA CYS A 93 12.99 0.95 0.78
C CYS A 93 13.99 2.09 0.61
N HIS A 94 13.66 3.32 1.00
CA HIS A 94 14.59 4.44 0.93
C HIS A 94 15.83 4.24 1.81
N ILE A 95 15.65 3.76 3.05
CA ILE A 95 16.78 3.44 3.95
C ILE A 95 17.69 2.37 3.34
N ARG A 96 17.10 1.31 2.75
CA ARG A 96 17.86 0.22 2.12
C ARG A 96 18.57 0.67 0.86
N PHE A 97 17.91 1.47 0.02
CA PHE A 97 18.50 2.07 -1.18
C PHE A 97 19.74 2.90 -0.81
N ARG A 98 19.63 3.75 0.22
CA ARG A 98 20.76 4.56 0.70
C ARG A 98 21.91 3.72 1.25
N LYS A 99 21.63 2.59 1.90
CA LYS A 99 22.66 1.63 2.34
C LYS A 99 23.34 0.94 1.16
N ALA A 100 22.59 0.52 0.14
CA ALA A 100 23.16 -0.09 -1.07
C ALA A 100 24.00 0.92 -1.87
N TRP A 101 23.54 2.18 -1.96
CA TRP A 101 24.27 3.26 -2.61
C TRP A 101 25.63 3.54 -1.97
N ALA A 102 25.65 3.60 -0.63
CA ALA A 102 26.88 3.76 0.13
C ALA A 102 27.84 2.56 -0.04
N TYR A 103 27.30 1.34 -0.11
CA TYR A 103 28.10 0.13 -0.33
C TYR A 103 28.76 0.10 -1.71
N ALA A 104 28.06 0.59 -2.74
CA ALA A 104 28.59 0.69 -4.11
C ALA A 104 29.53 1.89 -4.33
N ALA A 105 29.84 2.65 -3.27
CA ALA A 105 30.73 3.82 -3.31
C ALA A 105 30.35 4.90 -4.34
N TYR A 106 29.05 5.01 -4.69
CA TYR A 106 28.60 6.08 -5.58
C TYR A 106 28.48 7.43 -4.84
N PRO A 107 29.00 8.53 -5.42
CA PRO A 107 28.81 9.84 -4.82
C PRO A 107 27.34 10.26 -4.86
N LEU A 108 26.95 11.09 -3.89
CA LEU A 108 25.56 11.52 -3.74
C LEU A 108 25.14 12.52 -4.81
N GLU A 109 26.07 13.20 -5.47
CA GLU A 109 25.78 14.15 -6.55
C GLU A 109 25.20 13.46 -7.79
N GLN A 110 25.42 12.15 -7.97
CA GLN A 110 24.86 11.43 -9.11
C GLN A 110 23.39 11.03 -8.91
N LEU A 111 22.80 11.34 -7.76
CA LEU A 111 21.37 11.17 -7.53
C LEU A 111 20.64 12.37 -8.14
N PRO A 112 19.66 12.15 -9.04
CA PRO A 112 18.87 13.24 -9.63
C PRO A 112 18.12 14.07 -8.59
N PHE A 113 17.82 13.45 -7.45
CA PHE A 113 17.12 14.08 -6.34
C PHE A 113 17.73 13.67 -5.00
N ARG A 114 17.98 14.67 -4.16
CA ARG A 114 18.46 14.48 -2.79
C ARG A 114 17.37 14.93 -1.82
N SER A 115 16.92 14.03 -0.95
CA SER A 115 15.97 14.38 0.10
C SER A 115 16.58 15.42 1.05
N ALA A 116 15.87 16.52 1.31
CA ALA A 116 16.35 17.61 2.19
C ALA A 116 16.74 17.12 3.60
N VAL A 117 15.97 16.20 4.18
CA VAL A 117 16.17 15.65 5.55
C VAL A 117 17.06 14.39 5.56
N GLY A 118 17.51 13.93 4.38
CA GLY A 118 18.31 12.71 4.25
C GLY A 118 17.61 11.43 4.72
N THR A 119 18.41 10.44 5.11
CA THR A 119 17.94 9.15 5.65
C THR A 119 17.28 9.28 7.02
N THR A 120 17.58 10.34 7.78
CA THR A 120 17.02 10.58 9.11
C THR A 120 15.51 10.76 9.04
N GLY A 121 15.01 11.50 8.04
CA GLY A 121 13.58 11.67 7.82
C GLY A 121 12.85 10.35 7.58
N SER A 122 13.49 9.40 6.88
CA SER A 122 12.92 8.07 6.66
C SER A 122 12.94 7.17 7.89
N TRP A 123 13.94 7.32 8.77
CA TRP A 123 13.95 6.63 10.07
C TRP A 123 12.85 7.16 11.00
N VAL A 124 12.67 8.48 11.04
CA VAL A 124 11.59 9.11 11.81
C VAL A 124 10.23 8.71 11.25
N GLY A 125 10.06 8.72 9.92
CA GLY A 125 8.83 8.27 9.27
C GLY A 125 8.53 6.80 9.56
N LEU A 126 9.52 5.92 9.45
CA LEU A 126 9.37 4.49 9.76
C LEU A 126 8.97 4.29 11.23
N ALA A 127 9.60 5.01 12.16
CA ALA A 127 9.23 4.97 13.58
C ALA A 127 7.80 5.49 13.81
N GLY A 128 7.42 6.59 13.14
CA GLY A 128 6.07 7.13 13.21
C GLY A 128 5.00 6.15 12.72
N PHE A 129 5.21 5.52 11.57
CA PHE A 129 4.29 4.48 11.07
C PHE A 129 4.24 3.25 11.99
N ALA A 130 5.37 2.86 12.61
CA ALA A 130 5.39 1.79 13.60
C ALA A 130 4.59 2.16 14.87
N VAL A 131 4.74 3.39 15.38
CA VAL A 131 3.96 3.89 16.53
C VAL A 131 2.46 3.91 16.21
N ILE A 132 2.08 4.40 15.02
CA ILE A 132 0.68 4.39 14.58
C ILE A 132 0.14 2.96 14.50
N LEU A 133 0.91 2.02 13.95
CA LEU A 133 0.53 0.61 13.90
C LEU A 133 0.29 0.04 15.30
N LEU A 134 1.19 0.32 16.25
CA LEU A 134 1.04 -0.10 17.64
C LEU A 134 -0.18 0.54 18.30
N ALA A 135 -0.44 1.82 18.06
CA ALA A 135 -1.63 2.51 18.55
C ALA A 135 -2.92 1.92 17.97
N GLN A 136 -2.92 1.54 16.68
CA GLN A 136 -4.05 0.88 16.05
C GLN A 136 -4.32 -0.51 16.66
N ILE A 137 -3.27 -1.27 16.97
CA ILE A 137 -3.38 -2.56 17.68
C ILE A 137 -3.92 -2.33 19.10
N TRP A 138 -3.40 -1.31 19.80
CA TRP A 138 -3.84 -0.95 21.14
C TRP A 138 -5.33 -0.62 21.21
N ILE A 139 -5.81 0.27 20.34
CA ILE A 139 -7.24 0.67 20.28
C ILE A 139 -8.15 -0.51 19.92
N ARG A 140 -7.62 -1.49 19.17
CA ARG A 140 -8.36 -2.71 18.85
C ARG A 140 -8.52 -3.60 20.09
N ILE A 141 -7.44 -3.83 20.84
CA ILE A 141 -7.45 -4.68 22.05
C ILE A 141 -8.24 -4.01 23.19
N TRP A 142 -8.04 -2.71 23.41
CA TRP A 142 -8.66 -1.91 24.47
C TRP A 142 -9.49 -0.76 23.87
N PRO A 143 -10.75 -1.02 23.47
CA PRO A 143 -11.61 0.00 22.90
C PRO A 143 -11.93 1.09 23.93
N LEU A 144 -11.93 2.36 23.54
CA LEU A 144 -12.07 3.52 24.44
C LEU A 144 -13.40 3.61 25.23
N HIS A 145 -14.44 2.86 24.83
CA HIS A 145 -15.78 2.87 25.45
C HIS A 145 -16.10 1.56 26.20
N VAL A 146 -15.15 1.07 27.02
CA VAL A 146 -15.27 -0.22 27.75
C VAL A 146 -16.47 -0.24 28.70
N SER A 147 -16.90 0.91 29.20
CA SER A 147 -17.89 1.04 30.29
C SER A 147 -19.34 0.85 29.86
N THR A 148 -19.68 0.87 28.57
CA THR A 148 -21.07 0.77 28.09
C THR A 148 -21.38 -0.48 27.25
N MET A 149 -20.41 -1.39 27.07
CA MET A 149 -20.54 -2.55 26.18
C MET A 149 -20.48 -3.90 26.91
N SER A 150 -21.42 -4.80 26.57
CA SER A 150 -21.40 -6.20 26.99
C SER A 150 -20.07 -6.87 26.56
N PRO A 151 -19.54 -7.85 27.33
CA PRO A 151 -18.36 -8.62 26.92
C PRO A 151 -18.47 -9.25 25.52
N SER A 152 -19.67 -9.66 25.12
CA SER A 152 -19.95 -10.21 23.78
C SER A 152 -19.73 -9.19 22.66
N ASP A 153 -20.19 -7.96 22.86
CA ASP A 153 -20.13 -6.90 21.84
C ASP A 153 -18.69 -6.39 21.69
N ARG A 154 -17.92 -6.41 22.78
CA ARG A 154 -16.48 -6.12 22.76
C ARG A 154 -15.72 -7.13 21.91
N ALA A 155 -15.99 -8.42 22.08
CA ALA A 155 -15.38 -9.47 21.26
C ALA A 155 -15.78 -9.32 19.79
N TRP A 156 -17.07 -9.09 19.50
CA TRP A 156 -17.57 -8.89 18.14
C TRP A 156 -16.88 -7.73 17.41
N HIS A 157 -16.82 -6.55 18.04
CA HIS A 157 -16.14 -5.38 17.47
C HIS A 157 -14.63 -5.56 17.34
N PHE A 158 -14.00 -6.31 18.25
CA PHE A 158 -12.59 -6.68 18.14
C PHE A 158 -12.36 -7.51 16.87
N PHE A 159 -13.12 -8.60 16.67
CA PHE A 159 -12.97 -9.48 15.51
C PHE A 159 -13.22 -8.74 14.18
N LEU A 160 -14.28 -7.94 14.11
CA LEU A 160 -14.61 -7.17 12.91
C LEU A 160 -13.47 -6.22 12.50
N ARG A 161 -12.85 -5.54 13.46
CA ARG A 161 -11.76 -4.61 13.16
C ARG A 161 -10.48 -5.37 12.86
N VAL A 162 -10.16 -6.39 13.65
CA VAL A 162 -8.92 -7.18 13.53
C VAL A 162 -8.84 -7.95 12.21
N MET A 163 -9.96 -8.26 11.54
CA MET A 163 -10.01 -8.94 10.23
C MET A 163 -9.08 -8.34 9.14
N ALA A 164 -8.75 -7.06 9.21
CA ALA A 164 -7.80 -6.44 8.28
C ALA A 164 -6.38 -7.04 8.35
N LEU A 165 -5.92 -7.44 9.54
CA LEU A 165 -4.59 -8.03 9.75
C LEU A 165 -4.41 -9.41 9.08
N PRO A 166 -5.26 -10.42 9.34
CA PRO A 166 -5.14 -11.71 8.67
C PRO A 166 -5.33 -11.57 7.15
N PHE A 167 -6.15 -10.63 6.68
CA PHE A 167 -6.30 -10.37 5.25
C PHE A 167 -4.97 -9.92 4.61
N ILE A 168 -4.28 -8.95 5.21
CA ILE A 168 -2.96 -8.49 4.72
C ILE A 168 -1.90 -9.59 4.85
N LEU A 169 -1.87 -10.31 5.97
CA LEU A 169 -0.92 -11.41 6.18
C LEU A 169 -1.14 -12.55 5.18
N ASN A 170 -2.39 -12.85 4.84
CA ASN A 170 -2.75 -13.83 3.82
C ASN A 170 -2.25 -13.37 2.45
N PHE A 171 -2.55 -12.13 2.04
CA PHE A 171 -2.06 -11.57 0.77
C PHE A 171 -0.53 -11.56 0.68
N TYR A 172 0.14 -11.14 1.75
CA TYR A 172 1.61 -11.14 1.83
C TYR A 172 2.19 -12.56 1.73
N SER A 173 1.63 -13.51 2.48
CA SER A 173 2.08 -14.90 2.47
C SER A 173 1.81 -15.59 1.13
N ALA A 174 0.64 -15.35 0.53
CA ALA A 174 0.28 -15.87 -0.79
C ALA A 174 1.23 -15.32 -1.87
N HIS A 175 1.51 -14.02 -1.86
CA HIS A 175 2.48 -13.42 -2.78
C HIS A 175 3.88 -14.01 -2.58
N LYS A 176 4.32 -14.13 -1.33
CA LYS A 176 5.65 -14.69 -1.01
C LYS A 176 5.77 -16.16 -1.41
N TRP A 177 4.72 -16.95 -1.26
CA TRP A 177 4.70 -18.35 -1.69
C TRP A 177 4.70 -18.45 -3.22
N TRP A 178 3.84 -17.68 -3.90
CA TRP A 178 3.70 -17.73 -5.35
C TRP A 178 4.96 -17.25 -6.08
N PHE A 179 5.51 -16.10 -5.70
CA PHE A 179 6.64 -15.47 -6.37
C PHE A 179 7.99 -15.82 -5.74
N ARG A 180 8.01 -16.62 -4.66
CA ARG A 180 9.21 -17.09 -3.95
C ARG A 180 10.26 -15.98 -3.74
N THR A 181 9.80 -14.78 -3.38
CA THR A 181 10.66 -13.60 -3.31
C THR A 181 11.69 -13.75 -2.20
N GLN A 182 12.94 -13.40 -2.52
CA GLN A 182 14.07 -13.48 -1.58
C GLN A 182 14.45 -12.10 -1.05
N PHE A 183 14.88 -12.06 0.21
CA PHE A 183 15.38 -10.83 0.80
C PHE A 183 16.78 -10.51 0.26
N VAL A 184 16.86 -9.58 -0.68
CA VAL A 184 18.11 -9.16 -1.33
C VAL A 184 18.98 -8.37 -0.35
N ARG A 185 20.18 -8.87 -0.03
CA ARG A 185 21.15 -8.16 0.81
C ARG A 185 21.65 -6.90 0.11
N ALA A 186 22.00 -5.86 0.87
CA ALA A 186 22.45 -4.58 0.32
C ALA A 186 23.64 -4.71 -0.66
N ALA A 187 24.54 -5.66 -0.41
CA ALA A 187 25.70 -5.93 -1.28
C ALA A 187 25.36 -6.54 -2.66
N LYS A 188 24.19 -7.19 -2.79
CA LYS A 188 23.72 -7.80 -4.04
C LYS A 188 22.57 -7.02 -4.67
N MET A 189 22.25 -5.84 -4.14
CA MET A 189 21.15 -5.02 -4.62
C MET A 189 21.59 -4.32 -5.90
N ASP A 190 20.91 -4.64 -7.00
CA ASP A 190 21.15 -3.95 -8.27
C ASP A 190 20.59 -2.53 -8.19
N ILE A 191 21.48 -1.55 -8.33
CA ILE A 191 21.19 -0.11 -8.35
C ILE A 191 21.59 0.53 -9.69
N THR A 192 21.97 -0.30 -10.67
CA THR A 192 22.54 0.14 -11.95
C THR A 192 21.62 -0.15 -13.12
N THR A 193 20.89 -1.28 -13.12
CA THR A 193 19.98 -1.63 -14.22
C THR A 193 18.84 -0.62 -14.35
N GLY A 194 18.61 -0.14 -15.58
CA GLY A 194 17.55 0.82 -15.88
C GLY A 194 17.84 2.27 -15.46
N ARG A 195 19.03 2.56 -14.92
CA ARG A 195 19.42 3.93 -14.53
C ARG A 195 19.58 4.80 -15.78
N ARG A 196 18.71 5.79 -15.95
CA ARG A 196 18.90 6.87 -16.93
C ARG A 196 19.98 7.81 -16.40
N VAL A 197 21.15 7.81 -17.04
CA VAL A 197 22.24 8.73 -16.68
C VAL A 197 21.84 10.12 -17.17
N TYR A 198 21.31 10.94 -16.27
CA TYR A 198 21.10 12.36 -16.56
C TYR A 198 22.47 13.02 -16.62
N ARG A 199 22.89 13.43 -17.81
CA ARG A 199 24.11 14.21 -17.99
C ARG A 199 23.82 15.60 -17.42
N ILE A 200 24.14 15.80 -16.15
CA ILE A 200 24.13 17.13 -15.53
C ILE A 200 25.31 17.85 -16.19
N LEU A 201 25.04 18.66 -17.20
CA LEU A 201 26.04 19.52 -17.83
C LEU A 201 26.57 20.45 -16.73
N CYS A 202 27.90 20.41 -16.53
CA CYS A 202 28.65 21.39 -15.76
C CYS A 202 28.41 22.80 -16.29
#